data_AF-A0A2G5VCE0-F1
#
_entry.id   AF-A0A2G5VCE0-F1
#
_cell.length_a   1.000
_cell.length_b   1.000
_cell.length_c   1.000
_cell.angle_alpha   90.00
_cell.angle_beta   90.00
_cell.angle_gamma   90.00
#
_symmetry.space_group_name_H-M   'P 1'
#
loop_
_entity.id
_entity.type
_entity.pdbx_description
1 polymer ?
#
loop_
_entity_poly.entity_id
_entity_poly.type
_entity_poly.pdbx_seq_one_letter_code
_entity_poly.pdbx_strand_id
1 'polypeptide(L)'
;MSSAAVARQGAVYTSGYSCPAPSNMCNAPIVVCRTTDVVPGSYSGCSPVPQASIPWNWKTQLCHHFTVGACCPRGPNCQFAHGIQELRTVAQNRAMKEQKTSEKRKTKLCANFSKSGSGVCPYEHRCQFIHPSDGESYRALFSETLEFDRMLKQHLAECQSLHAQRLQSPDPNERQRMEDEINMKVRVWNFSHPKKNNYYDLHAMTTGGAIKYVLDIINHMISNNIPQSLLETGRGNHSTNNFPAIRTFLLNNLNGFNGVSFVPQLGNDGILELTI
;
A
#
# COMPACT_ATOMS: atom_id res chain seq x y z
N MET A 1 40.62 43.62 -59.01
CA MET A 1 40.65 43.37 -57.56
C MET A 1 40.56 41.86 -57.41
N SER A 2 41.63 41.10 -57.66
CA SER A 2 42.78 40.83 -56.75
C SER A 2 42.29 40.14 -55.47
N SER A 3 42.68 38.92 -55.07
CA SER A 3 43.72 37.94 -55.47
C SER A 3 43.26 36.56 -54.94
N ALA A 4 43.36 35.42 -55.65
CA ALA A 4 44.49 34.44 -55.73
C ALA A 4 45.29 34.28 -54.41
N ALA A 5 45.74 33.12 -53.91
CA ALA A 5 45.76 31.68 -54.20
C ALA A 5 46.18 30.99 -52.85
N VAL A 6 46.12 29.69 -52.56
CA VAL A 6 46.96 28.59 -53.06
C VAL A 6 46.53 27.30 -52.34
N ALA A 7 46.37 26.22 -53.09
CA ALA A 7 46.32 24.85 -52.59
C ALA A 7 47.74 24.31 -52.34
N ARG A 8 47.93 23.52 -51.28
CA ARG A 8 49.08 22.59 -51.19
C ARG A 8 48.62 21.21 -50.74
N GLN A 9 49.04 20.23 -51.54
CA GLN A 9 48.96 18.79 -51.31
C GLN A 9 50.09 18.33 -50.37
N GLY A 10 49.85 17.20 -49.69
CA GLY A 10 50.86 16.16 -49.48
C GLY A 10 51.45 16.04 -48.08
N ALA A 11 50.96 15.05 -47.31
CA ALA A 11 51.81 14.17 -46.53
C ALA A 11 51.10 12.83 -46.33
N VAL A 12 51.57 11.81 -47.04
CA VAL A 12 51.28 10.40 -46.78
C VAL A 12 52.22 9.96 -45.66
N TYR A 13 51.67 9.41 -44.58
CA TYR A 13 52.36 8.41 -43.77
C TYR A 13 51.38 7.28 -43.47
N THR A 14 51.63 6.16 -44.12
CA THR A 14 51.09 4.86 -43.77
C THR A 14 51.78 4.35 -42.51
N SER A 15 51.01 3.92 -41.52
CA SER A 15 51.31 2.75 -40.67
C SER A 15 50.16 2.62 -39.66
N GLY A 16 49.73 1.38 -39.43
CA GLY A 16 48.66 0.98 -38.51
C GLY A 16 48.68 1.72 -37.18
N TYR A 17 47.56 1.86 -36.49
CA TYR A 17 46.78 0.73 -36.02
C TYR A 17 45.29 0.99 -36.15
N SER A 18 44.59 0.05 -36.76
CA SER A 18 43.20 -0.23 -36.44
C SER A 18 43.10 -0.44 -34.93
N CYS A 19 42.39 0.44 -34.23
CA CYS A 19 41.91 0.10 -32.89
C CYS A 19 40.40 -0.17 -32.98
N PRO A 20 39.98 -1.36 -32.57
CA PRO A 20 38.63 -1.85 -32.74
C PRO A 20 37.69 -1.06 -31.84
N ALA A 21 36.46 -0.90 -32.27
CA ALA A 21 35.37 -0.72 -31.31
C ALA A 21 35.43 -1.87 -30.30
N PRO A 22 35.41 -1.61 -28.98
CA PRO A 22 34.93 -2.59 -28.04
C PRO A 22 33.48 -2.23 -27.73
N SER A 23 32.59 -3.04 -28.28
CA SER A 23 31.42 -3.50 -27.54
C SER A 23 31.74 -3.64 -26.05
N ASN A 24 30.90 -3.04 -25.20
CA ASN A 24 30.71 -3.46 -23.80
C ASN A 24 31.98 -3.72 -22.99
N MET A 25 32.66 -2.70 -22.45
CA MET A 25 33.51 -2.88 -21.27
C MET A 25 33.41 -1.71 -20.28
N CYS A 26 32.24 -1.59 -19.66
CA CYS A 26 32.10 -0.97 -18.34
C CYS A 26 31.25 -1.88 -17.44
N ASN A 27 31.54 -3.17 -17.42
CA ASN A 27 31.11 -4.03 -16.31
C ASN A 27 32.18 -5.09 -16.04
N ALA A 28 32.73 -5.03 -14.83
CA ALA A 28 33.66 -5.93 -14.15
C ALA A 28 35.12 -5.97 -14.65
N PRO A 29 36.06 -6.55 -13.87
CA PRO A 29 36.45 -6.25 -12.50
C PRO A 29 37.94 -5.82 -12.44
N ILE A 30 38.36 -5.31 -11.28
CA ILE A 30 39.74 -5.00 -10.83
C ILE A 30 40.86 -5.53 -11.73
N VAL A 31 41.54 -4.67 -12.51
CA VAL A 31 42.94 -4.86 -12.92
C VAL A 31 43.69 -3.51 -12.98
N VAL A 32 44.34 -3.21 -11.86
CA VAL A 32 45.68 -2.62 -11.67
C VAL A 32 46.20 -1.65 -12.76
N CYS A 33 46.08 -0.34 -12.49
CA CYS A 33 47.11 0.62 -12.93
C CYS A 33 48.29 0.57 -11.95
N ARG A 34 49.51 0.39 -12.48
CA ARG A 34 50.76 0.25 -11.71
C ARG A 34 51.13 1.54 -10.96
N THR A 35 51.24 1.42 -9.63
CA THR A 35 52.19 2.01 -8.66
C THR A 35 53.00 3.23 -9.15
N THR A 36 52.84 4.44 -8.59
CA THR A 36 53.29 4.91 -7.26
C THR A 36 52.27 5.96 -6.73
N ASP A 37 51.70 5.98 -5.53
CA ASP A 37 52.11 5.57 -4.19
C ASP A 37 50.88 5.03 -3.44
N VAL A 38 51.04 3.90 -2.74
CA VAL A 38 49.99 3.29 -1.93
C VAL A 38 50.07 3.85 -0.52
N VAL A 39 49.06 4.61 -0.10
CA VAL A 39 48.74 4.80 1.32
C VAL A 39 47.63 3.82 1.70
N PRO A 40 47.80 2.97 2.74
CA PRO A 40 46.79 2.00 3.12
C PRO A 40 45.70 2.68 3.98
N GLY A 41 44.47 2.74 3.46
CA GLY A 41 43.32 3.29 4.19
C GLY A 41 41.99 2.85 3.61
N SER A 42 41.35 1.89 4.30
CA SER A 42 39.91 1.60 4.32
C SER A 42 39.13 1.53 3.00
N TYR A 43 38.94 0.31 2.50
CA TYR A 43 37.79 -0.04 1.66
C TYR A 43 36.51 -0.05 2.51
N SER A 44 36.01 1.14 2.83
CA SER A 44 34.70 1.31 3.45
C SER A 44 33.64 1.49 2.35
N GLY A 45 32.70 0.53 2.34
CA GLY A 45 31.50 0.38 1.52
C GLY A 45 31.06 1.52 0.61
N CYS A 46 30.85 1.17 -0.66
CA CYS A 46 29.97 1.93 -1.56
C CYS A 46 28.52 1.74 -1.09
N SER A 47 28.13 2.49 -0.06
CA SER A 47 26.71 2.71 0.24
C SER A 47 26.08 3.49 -0.91
N PRO A 48 24.87 3.13 -1.38
CA PRO A 48 24.13 3.99 -2.29
C PRO A 48 23.86 5.32 -1.59
N VAL A 49 24.44 6.41 -2.11
CA VAL A 49 24.14 7.77 -1.63
C VAL A 49 22.63 8.00 -1.80
N PRO A 50 21.92 8.54 -0.80
CA PRO A 50 20.50 8.86 -0.94
C PRO A 50 20.31 9.77 -2.15
N GLN A 51 19.48 9.30 -3.09
CA GLN A 51 19.24 9.94 -4.38
C GLN A 51 18.79 11.40 -4.21
N ALA A 52 19.73 12.34 -4.24
CA ALA A 52 19.45 13.73 -4.51
C ALA A 52 18.68 13.82 -5.84
N SER A 53 17.67 14.67 -5.90
CA SER A 53 16.85 14.82 -7.10
C SER A 53 17.76 15.15 -8.30
N ILE A 54 17.63 14.38 -9.38
CA ILE A 54 18.46 14.54 -10.59
C ILE A 54 18.26 15.98 -11.11
N PRO A 55 19.31 16.79 -11.23
CA PRO A 55 19.21 18.14 -11.79
C PRO A 55 18.71 18.12 -13.23
N TRP A 56 18.04 19.19 -13.68
CA TRP A 56 17.47 19.27 -15.03
C TRP A 56 18.53 19.19 -16.15
N ASN A 57 19.77 19.58 -15.84
CA ASN A 57 20.93 19.55 -16.75
C ASN A 57 21.84 18.32 -16.53
N TRP A 58 21.38 17.30 -15.82
CA TRP A 58 22.17 16.09 -15.60
C TRP A 58 22.41 15.36 -16.92
N LYS A 59 23.68 15.11 -17.25
CA LYS A 59 24.13 14.41 -18.44
C LYS A 59 23.61 15.03 -19.75
N THR A 60 23.34 16.34 -19.77
CA THR A 60 22.83 17.00 -20.98
C THR A 60 23.90 17.46 -21.96
N GLN A 61 25.16 17.31 -21.59
CA GLN A 61 26.33 17.66 -22.41
C GLN A 61 27.41 16.60 -22.24
N LEU A 62 28.24 16.39 -23.26
CA LEU A 62 29.35 15.43 -23.21
C LEU A 62 30.46 15.93 -22.27
N CYS A 63 31.10 14.99 -21.57
CA CYS A 63 32.20 15.29 -20.68
C CYS A 63 33.47 15.58 -21.50
N HIS A 64 34.11 16.72 -21.26
CA HIS A 64 35.32 17.11 -21.98
C HIS A 64 36.45 16.07 -21.86
N HIS A 65 36.74 15.59 -20.64
CA HIS A 65 37.77 14.55 -20.43
C HIS A 65 37.52 13.30 -21.25
N PHE A 66 36.26 12.85 -21.28
CA PHE A 66 35.87 11.69 -22.08
C PHE A 66 36.03 11.97 -23.59
N THR A 67 35.66 13.16 -24.06
CA THR A 67 35.81 13.52 -25.49
C THR A 67 37.26 13.56 -25.96
N VAL A 68 38.21 13.86 -25.06
CA VAL A 68 39.66 13.85 -25.37
C VAL A 68 40.33 12.52 -25.03
N GLY A 69 39.56 11.48 -24.70
CA GLY A 69 40.08 10.15 -24.36
C GLY A 69 40.76 10.06 -22.99
N ALA A 70 40.61 11.08 -22.14
CA ALA A 70 41.16 11.11 -20.78
C ALA A 70 40.19 10.51 -19.76
N CYS A 71 40.76 9.94 -18.69
CA CYS A 71 39.96 9.47 -17.56
C CYS A 71 39.29 10.67 -16.86
N CYS A 72 37.98 10.59 -16.63
CA CYS A 72 37.25 11.65 -15.96
C CYS A 72 37.42 11.53 -14.43
N PRO A 73 37.93 12.57 -13.73
CA PRO A 73 38.16 12.52 -12.29
C PRO A 73 36.87 12.39 -11.47
N ARG A 74 35.72 12.72 -12.06
CA ARG A 74 34.40 12.59 -11.41
C ARG A 74 33.77 11.21 -11.56
N GLY A 75 34.36 10.33 -12.38
CA GLY A 75 33.87 8.96 -12.58
C GLY A 75 32.37 8.90 -12.93
N PRO A 76 31.64 7.88 -12.47
CA PRO A 76 30.21 7.72 -12.75
C PRO A 76 29.33 8.90 -12.29
N ASN A 77 29.80 9.65 -11.29
CA ASN A 77 29.11 10.82 -10.73
C ASN A 77 29.35 12.11 -11.54
N CYS A 78 30.04 12.03 -12.69
CA CYS A 78 30.20 13.17 -13.59
C CYS A 78 28.84 13.67 -14.08
N GLN A 79 28.55 14.96 -13.91
CA GLN A 79 27.33 15.60 -14.41
C GLN A 79 27.25 15.63 -15.93
N PHE A 80 28.34 15.34 -16.63
CA PHE A 80 28.43 15.30 -18.08
C PHE A 80 28.47 13.84 -18.57
N ALA A 81 27.94 13.62 -19.76
CA ALA A 81 27.80 12.30 -20.36
C ALA A 81 29.16 11.77 -20.87
N HIS A 82 29.51 10.54 -20.49
CA HIS A 82 30.67 9.81 -20.99
C HIS A 82 30.32 9.04 -22.28
N GLY A 83 29.70 9.72 -23.23
CA GLY A 83 29.24 9.15 -24.50
C GLY A 83 27.77 9.43 -24.78
N ILE A 84 27.35 9.09 -26.00
CA ILE A 84 25.98 9.33 -26.48
C ILE A 84 24.96 8.50 -25.67
N GLN A 85 25.38 7.34 -25.16
CA GLN A 85 24.56 6.45 -24.34
C GLN A 85 24.15 7.08 -23.00
N GLU A 86 25.00 7.93 -22.43
CA GLU A 86 24.69 8.65 -21.19
C GLU A 86 24.02 10.01 -21.47
N LEU A 87 24.08 10.52 -22.70
CA LEU A 87 23.61 11.85 -23.06
C LEU A 87 22.09 11.91 -23.01
N ARG A 88 21.56 12.88 -22.26
CA ARG A 88 20.12 13.09 -22.05
C ARG A 88 19.70 14.46 -22.56
N THR A 89 18.44 14.59 -22.92
CA THR A 89 17.81 15.90 -23.15
C THR A 89 17.23 16.45 -21.85
N VAL A 90 17.08 17.77 -21.78
CA VAL A 90 16.36 18.43 -20.67
C VAL A 90 14.93 17.88 -20.56
N ALA A 91 14.27 17.56 -21.68
CA ALA A 91 12.94 16.96 -21.71
C ALA A 91 12.92 15.57 -21.04
N GLN A 92 13.89 14.71 -21.32
CA GLN A 92 14.03 13.40 -20.66
C GLN A 92 14.23 13.55 -19.16
N ASN A 93 15.10 14.46 -18.72
CA ASN A 93 15.31 14.71 -17.29
C ASN A 93 14.04 15.26 -16.60
N ARG A 94 13.27 16.12 -17.28
CA ARG A 94 11.99 16.63 -16.78
C ARG A 94 10.95 15.52 -16.67
N ALA A 95 10.78 14.70 -17.71
CA ALA A 95 9.87 13.55 -17.69
C ALA A 95 10.20 12.55 -16.57
N MET A 96 11.49 12.23 -16.37
CA MET A 96 11.93 11.36 -15.26
C MET A 96 11.64 11.98 -13.88
N LYS A 97 11.78 13.31 -13.75
CA LYS A 97 11.45 14.01 -12.51
C LYS A 97 9.93 14.04 -12.28
N GLU A 98 9.15 14.31 -13.32
CA GLU A 98 7.68 14.33 -13.29
C GLU A 98 7.14 12.96 -12.90
N GLN A 99 7.60 11.88 -13.55
CA GLN A 99 7.23 10.50 -13.23
C GLN A 99 7.56 10.13 -11.78
N LYS A 100 8.77 10.47 -11.32
CA LYS A 100 9.19 10.24 -9.93
C LYS A 100 8.38 11.07 -8.93
N THR A 101 7.91 12.26 -9.31
CA THR A 101 7.03 13.07 -8.47
C THR A 101 5.57 12.64 -8.52
N SER A 102 5.08 12.01 -9.59
CA SER A 102 3.73 11.43 -9.63
C SER A 102 3.62 10.17 -8.79
N GLU A 103 4.62 9.30 -8.81
CA GLU A 103 4.65 8.07 -7.98
C GLU A 103 4.72 8.38 -6.48
N LYS A 104 5.31 9.52 -6.09
CA LYS A 104 5.38 9.95 -4.69
C LYS A 104 4.18 10.75 -4.20
N ARG A 105 3.27 11.15 -5.10
CA ARG A 105 2.30 12.22 -4.81
C ARG A 105 0.99 11.77 -4.19
N LYS A 106 0.69 10.47 -4.03
CA LYS A 106 -0.57 10.02 -3.44
C LYS A 106 -0.43 8.69 -2.70
N THR A 107 0.14 8.73 -1.48
CA THR A 107 0.34 7.54 -0.64
C THR A 107 -0.55 7.50 0.60
N LYS A 108 -1.20 8.61 0.94
CA LYS A 108 -2.07 8.74 2.11
C LYS A 108 -3.44 9.25 1.69
N LEU A 109 -4.49 8.79 2.37
CA LEU A 109 -5.86 9.26 2.16
C LEU A 109 -5.96 10.75 2.46
N CYS A 110 -6.69 11.48 1.63
CA CYS A 110 -6.96 12.89 1.88
C CYS A 110 -7.85 13.06 3.13
N ALA A 111 -7.48 13.98 4.02
CA ALA A 111 -8.26 14.26 5.23
C ALA A 111 -9.74 14.60 4.92
N ASN A 112 -10.02 15.31 3.83
CA ASN A 112 -11.40 15.64 3.43
C ASN A 112 -12.22 14.42 2.98
N PHE A 113 -11.57 13.32 2.59
CA PHE A 113 -12.23 12.06 2.23
C PHE A 113 -12.03 10.97 3.28
N SER A 114 -11.38 11.27 4.40
CA SER A 114 -11.31 10.40 5.57
C SER A 114 -12.64 10.40 6.34
N LYS A 115 -12.82 9.48 7.29
CA LYS A 115 -14.04 9.32 8.11
C LYS A 115 -14.65 10.62 8.64
N SER A 116 -13.82 11.59 9.04
CA SER A 116 -14.25 12.88 9.60
C SER A 116 -14.20 14.04 8.59
N GLY A 117 -14.03 13.73 7.30
CA GLY A 117 -13.88 14.70 6.24
C GLY A 117 -15.20 15.29 5.74
N SER A 118 -15.10 16.37 4.96
CA SER A 118 -16.24 17.04 4.32
C SER A 118 -16.80 16.31 3.10
N GLY A 119 -16.02 15.42 2.49
CA GLY A 119 -16.29 14.81 1.19
C GLY A 119 -15.96 15.72 0.00
N VAL A 120 -15.46 16.94 0.22
CA VAL A 120 -15.09 17.90 -0.81
C VAL A 120 -13.70 18.45 -0.51
N CYS A 121 -12.78 18.29 -1.46
CA CYS A 121 -11.40 18.77 -1.31
C CYS A 121 -11.17 20.01 -2.18
N PRO A 122 -10.76 21.15 -1.60
CA PRO A 122 -10.55 22.40 -2.34
C PRO A 122 -9.37 22.33 -3.32
N TYR A 123 -8.47 21.34 -3.15
CA TYR A 123 -7.33 21.12 -4.03
C TYR A 123 -7.64 20.23 -5.24
N GLU A 124 -8.80 19.56 -5.24
CA GLU A 124 -9.25 18.69 -6.34
C GLU A 124 -8.15 17.75 -6.85
N HIS A 125 -7.92 17.74 -8.18
CA HIS A 125 -6.91 16.94 -8.87
C HIS A 125 -5.45 17.38 -8.56
N ARG A 126 -5.24 18.57 -7.97
CA ARG A 126 -3.91 19.03 -7.52
C ARG A 126 -3.55 18.51 -6.14
N CYS A 127 -4.50 17.90 -5.41
CA CYS A 127 -4.26 17.33 -4.10
C CYS A 127 -3.17 16.24 -4.15
N GLN A 128 -2.25 16.27 -3.19
CA GLN A 128 -1.17 15.28 -3.04
C GLN A 128 -1.59 14.09 -2.15
N PHE A 129 -2.89 13.85 -2.05
CA PHE A 129 -3.45 12.78 -1.26
C PHE A 129 -4.46 11.99 -2.10
N ILE A 130 -4.72 10.76 -1.67
CA ILE A 130 -5.61 9.83 -2.35
C ILE A 130 -7.05 10.33 -2.20
N HIS A 131 -7.76 10.44 -3.32
CA HIS A 131 -9.16 10.79 -3.49
C HIS A 131 -9.92 9.60 -4.15
N PRO A 132 -11.27 9.61 -4.15
CA PRO A 132 -12.06 8.59 -4.86
C PRO A 132 -11.68 8.41 -6.34
N SER A 133 -11.23 9.49 -6.99
CA SER A 133 -10.76 9.48 -8.39
C SER A 133 -9.49 8.66 -8.62
N ASP A 134 -8.75 8.32 -7.57
CA ASP A 134 -7.49 7.57 -7.65
C ASP A 134 -7.67 6.03 -7.66
N GLY A 135 -8.93 5.56 -7.76
CA GLY A 135 -9.27 4.18 -8.07
C GLY A 135 -8.73 3.18 -7.05
N GLU A 136 -7.82 2.30 -7.47
CA GLU A 136 -7.26 1.22 -6.63
C GLU A 136 -6.62 1.73 -5.34
N SER A 137 -5.90 2.86 -5.40
CA SER A 137 -5.27 3.45 -4.21
C SER A 137 -6.30 3.88 -3.17
N TYR A 138 -7.48 4.33 -3.61
CA TYR A 138 -8.58 4.68 -2.72
C TYR A 138 -9.29 3.42 -2.18
N ARG A 139 -9.54 2.42 -3.03
CA ARG A 139 -10.14 1.14 -2.63
C ARG A 139 -9.31 0.40 -1.59
N ALA A 140 -7.98 0.46 -1.68
CA ALA A 140 -7.08 -0.14 -0.70
C ALA A 140 -7.26 0.44 0.72
N LEU A 141 -7.73 1.69 0.83
CA LEU A 141 -7.98 2.38 2.09
C LEU A 141 -9.47 2.55 2.39
N PHE A 142 -10.35 1.78 1.73
CA PHE A 142 -11.80 2.00 1.76
C PHE A 142 -12.36 2.08 3.19
N SER A 143 -11.90 1.23 4.10
CA SER A 143 -12.34 1.19 5.51
C SER A 143 -12.00 2.46 6.31
N GLU A 144 -11.14 3.34 5.80
CA GLU A 144 -10.74 4.63 6.39
C GLU A 144 -11.49 5.83 5.76
N THR A 145 -12.31 5.58 4.74
CA THR A 145 -12.98 6.62 3.97
C THR A 145 -14.26 7.12 4.64
N LEU A 146 -14.64 8.35 4.29
CA LEU A 146 -15.95 8.93 4.62
C LEU A 146 -17.11 8.10 4.06
N GLU A 147 -16.92 7.53 2.87
CA GLU A 147 -17.92 6.71 2.19
C GLU A 147 -18.24 5.45 3.00
N PHE A 148 -17.21 4.71 3.41
CA PHE A 148 -17.39 3.56 4.28
C PHE A 148 -18.01 3.94 5.63
N ASP A 149 -17.60 5.06 6.23
CA ASP A 149 -18.20 5.55 7.47
C ASP A 149 -19.70 5.83 7.33
N ARG A 150 -20.14 6.44 6.22
CA ARG A 150 -21.56 6.66 5.92
C ARG A 150 -22.31 5.34 5.73
N MET A 151 -21.74 4.40 4.98
CA MET A 151 -22.34 3.07 4.78
C MET A 151 -22.49 2.33 6.09
N LEU A 152 -21.45 2.33 6.94
CA LEU A 152 -21.49 1.70 8.26
C LEU A 152 -22.57 2.34 9.14
N LYS A 153 -22.62 3.68 9.22
CA LYS A 153 -23.66 4.39 9.99
C LYS A 153 -25.06 4.05 9.50
N GLN A 154 -25.27 3.96 8.19
CA GLN A 154 -26.56 3.56 7.62
C GLN A 154 -26.92 2.13 8.01
N HIS A 155 -26.00 1.17 7.83
CA HIS A 155 -26.22 -0.22 8.22
C HIS A 155 -26.62 -0.35 9.70
N LEU A 156 -25.92 0.37 10.58
CA LEU A 156 -26.21 0.38 12.02
C LEU A 156 -27.57 0.99 12.33
N ALA A 157 -27.92 2.11 11.67
CA ALA A 157 -29.21 2.76 11.85
C ALA A 157 -30.38 1.87 11.39
N GLU A 158 -30.22 1.14 10.28
CA GLU A 158 -31.21 0.16 9.81
C GLU A 158 -31.42 -0.97 10.82
N CYS A 159 -30.33 -1.55 11.35
CA CYS A 159 -30.42 -2.58 12.37
C CYS A 159 -31.11 -2.07 13.65
N GLN A 160 -30.77 -0.85 14.10
CA GLN A 160 -31.40 -0.22 15.25
C GLN A 160 -32.91 0.03 15.04
N SER A 161 -33.31 0.47 13.85
CA SER A 161 -34.72 0.67 13.50
C SER A 161 -35.51 -0.63 13.56
N LEU A 162 -34.97 -1.73 13.02
CA LEU A 162 -35.60 -3.05 13.09
C LEU A 162 -35.72 -3.55 14.54
N HIS A 163 -34.69 -3.35 15.37
CA HIS A 163 -34.78 -3.66 16.80
C HIS A 163 -35.90 -2.89 17.50
N ALA A 164 -36.05 -1.59 17.19
CA ALA A 164 -37.10 -0.76 17.76
C ALA A 164 -38.50 -1.22 17.32
N GLN A 165 -38.69 -1.54 16.04
CA GLN A 165 -39.95 -2.09 15.52
C GLN A 165 -40.29 -3.44 16.15
N ARG A 166 -39.30 -4.32 16.31
CA ARG A 166 -39.44 -5.63 16.97
C ARG A 166 -39.90 -5.50 18.42
N LEU A 167 -39.43 -4.49 19.14
CA LEU A 167 -39.85 -4.26 20.52
C LEU A 167 -41.31 -3.78 20.62
N GLN A 168 -41.80 -3.09 19.60
CA GLN A 168 -43.15 -2.53 19.56
C GLN A 168 -44.20 -3.50 19.01
N SER A 169 -43.82 -4.47 18.18
CA SER A 169 -44.77 -5.41 17.59
C SER A 169 -45.34 -6.38 18.64
N PRO A 170 -46.68 -6.50 18.75
CA PRO A 170 -47.32 -7.47 19.63
C PRO A 170 -47.35 -8.88 19.03
N ASP A 171 -47.19 -9.04 17.71
CA ASP A 171 -47.25 -10.34 17.03
C ASP A 171 -45.90 -11.08 17.16
N PRO A 172 -45.86 -12.27 17.80
CA PRO A 172 -44.64 -13.09 17.86
C PRO A 172 -44.04 -13.43 16.48
N ASN A 173 -44.86 -13.62 15.44
CA ASN A 173 -44.36 -13.97 14.11
C ASN A 173 -43.67 -12.78 13.44
N GLU A 174 -44.22 -11.58 13.56
CA GLU A 174 -43.56 -10.36 13.08
C GLU A 174 -42.25 -10.11 13.81
N ARG A 175 -42.22 -10.31 15.14
CA ARG A 175 -40.99 -10.20 15.92
C ARG A 175 -39.91 -11.17 15.44
N GLN A 176 -40.30 -12.40 15.12
CA GLN A 176 -39.38 -13.40 14.59
C GLN A 176 -38.86 -13.01 13.19
N ARG A 177 -39.73 -12.53 12.29
CA ARG A 177 -39.31 -12.05 10.95
C ARG A 177 -38.30 -10.92 11.03
N MET A 178 -38.54 -9.93 11.89
CA MET A 178 -37.61 -8.83 12.12
C MET A 178 -36.28 -9.31 12.71
N GLU A 179 -36.33 -10.27 13.65
CA GLU A 179 -35.13 -10.91 14.18
C GLU A 179 -34.30 -11.61 13.09
N ASP A 180 -34.94 -12.39 12.23
CA ASP A 180 -34.28 -13.05 11.09
C ASP A 180 -33.68 -12.03 10.11
N GLU A 181 -34.39 -10.92 9.85
CA GLU A 181 -33.90 -9.83 8.99
C GLU A 181 -32.66 -9.13 9.57
N ILE A 182 -32.70 -8.77 10.86
CA ILE A 182 -31.54 -8.18 11.57
C ILE A 182 -30.33 -9.10 11.45
N ASN A 183 -30.51 -10.37 11.78
CA ASN A 183 -29.44 -11.35 11.78
C ASN A 183 -28.87 -11.54 10.36
N MET A 184 -29.73 -11.59 9.34
CA MET A 184 -29.28 -11.71 7.96
C MET A 184 -28.53 -10.47 7.48
N LYS A 185 -28.99 -9.26 7.82
CA LYS A 185 -28.28 -8.01 7.50
C LYS A 185 -26.86 -8.00 8.06
N VAL A 186 -26.67 -8.45 9.30
CA VAL A 186 -25.34 -8.53 9.93
C VAL A 186 -24.45 -9.57 9.22
N ARG A 187 -24.99 -10.75 8.87
CA ARG A 187 -24.23 -11.77 8.12
C ARG A 187 -23.79 -11.28 6.75
N VAL A 188 -24.70 -10.63 6.01
CA VAL A 188 -24.40 -10.04 4.70
C VAL A 188 -23.36 -8.93 4.83
N TRP A 189 -23.43 -8.12 5.88
CA TRP A 189 -22.42 -7.09 6.16
C TRP A 189 -21.04 -7.70 6.41
N ASN A 190 -20.93 -8.71 7.27
CA ASN A 190 -19.68 -9.42 7.51
C ASN A 190 -19.08 -10.04 6.24
N PHE A 191 -19.93 -10.59 5.36
CA PHE A 191 -19.49 -11.18 4.09
C PHE A 191 -18.99 -10.13 3.10
N SER A 192 -19.73 -9.02 2.94
CA SER A 192 -19.44 -7.98 1.95
C SER A 192 -18.34 -7.00 2.40
N HIS A 193 -18.17 -6.82 3.69
CA HIS A 193 -17.25 -5.87 4.30
C HIS A 193 -16.43 -6.51 5.44
N PRO A 194 -15.63 -7.55 5.16
CA PRO A 194 -14.84 -8.22 6.18
C PRO A 194 -13.82 -7.25 6.79
N LYS A 195 -13.83 -7.12 8.13
CA LYS A 195 -12.85 -6.27 8.82
C LYS A 195 -11.43 -6.85 8.71
N LYS A 196 -11.30 -8.17 8.82
CA LYS A 196 -10.07 -8.96 8.69
C LYS A 196 -10.44 -10.38 8.24
N ASN A 197 -9.43 -11.17 7.86
CA ASN A 197 -9.64 -12.59 7.61
C ASN A 197 -10.17 -13.28 8.88
N ASN A 198 -11.21 -14.12 8.70
CA ASN A 198 -11.85 -14.88 9.78
C ASN A 198 -12.31 -14.02 10.96
N TYR A 199 -12.76 -12.80 10.69
CA TYR A 199 -13.29 -11.87 11.69
C TYR A 199 -14.78 -11.64 11.46
N TYR A 200 -15.58 -11.81 12.51
CA TYR A 200 -17.03 -11.71 12.44
C TYR A 200 -17.55 -10.74 13.51
N ASP A 201 -18.25 -9.70 13.08
CA ASP A 201 -18.91 -8.74 13.95
C ASP A 201 -20.35 -9.19 14.24
N LEU A 202 -20.64 -9.50 15.51
CA LEU A 202 -21.92 -10.00 15.97
C LEU A 202 -22.72 -8.93 16.71
N HIS A 203 -22.23 -7.69 16.82
CA HIS A 203 -22.73 -6.73 17.82
C HIS A 203 -24.21 -6.36 17.63
N ALA A 204 -24.71 -6.37 16.38
CA ALA A 204 -26.07 -5.93 16.05
C ALA A 204 -27.08 -7.10 16.03
N MET A 205 -26.61 -8.33 16.23
CA MET A 205 -27.45 -9.53 16.19
C MET A 205 -28.28 -9.69 17.45
N THR A 206 -29.36 -10.47 17.36
CA THR A 206 -30.01 -11.00 18.56
C THR A 206 -29.15 -12.11 19.17
N THR A 207 -29.33 -12.40 20.46
CA THR A 207 -28.59 -13.47 21.13
C THR A 207 -28.79 -14.82 20.44
N GLY A 208 -30.03 -15.17 20.09
CA GLY A 208 -30.35 -16.41 19.39
C GLY A 208 -29.73 -16.48 17.99
N GLY A 209 -29.77 -15.37 17.25
CA GLY A 209 -29.15 -15.27 15.92
C GLY A 209 -27.63 -15.40 15.95
N ALA A 210 -26.98 -14.73 16.92
CA ALA A 210 -25.54 -14.80 17.10
C ALA A 210 -25.07 -16.23 17.38
N ILE A 211 -25.77 -16.97 18.25
CA ILE A 211 -25.45 -18.37 18.54
C ILE A 211 -25.52 -19.23 17.27
N LYS A 212 -26.62 -19.13 16.51
CA LYS A 212 -26.78 -19.87 15.24
C LYS A 212 -25.66 -19.55 14.27
N TYR A 213 -25.30 -18.27 14.15
CA TYR A 213 -24.23 -17.87 13.24
C TYR A 213 -22.85 -18.35 13.71
N VAL A 214 -22.56 -18.35 15.01
CA VAL A 214 -21.32 -18.94 15.55
C VAL A 214 -21.23 -20.43 15.25
N LEU A 215 -22.33 -21.19 15.34
CA LEU A 215 -22.35 -22.60 14.94
C LEU A 215 -22.06 -22.76 13.44
N ASP A 216 -22.63 -21.92 12.58
CA ASP A 216 -22.32 -21.90 11.14
C ASP A 216 -20.84 -21.58 10.90
N ILE A 217 -20.25 -20.64 11.65
CA ILE A 217 -18.83 -20.28 11.58
C ILE A 217 -17.96 -21.47 11.99
N ILE A 218 -18.28 -22.17 13.07
CA ILE A 218 -17.55 -23.37 13.52
C ILE A 218 -17.57 -24.45 12.43
N ASN A 219 -18.73 -24.73 11.84
CA ASN A 219 -18.85 -25.68 10.74
C ASN A 219 -18.00 -25.27 9.52
N HIS A 220 -17.99 -23.98 9.20
CA HIS A 220 -17.15 -23.42 8.14
C HIS A 220 -15.66 -23.57 8.46
N MET A 221 -15.25 -23.30 9.71
CA MET A 221 -13.87 -23.44 10.16
C MET A 221 -13.38 -24.89 10.05
N ILE A 222 -14.19 -25.85 10.52
CA ILE A 222 -13.88 -27.29 10.42
C ILE A 222 -13.73 -27.69 8.95
N SER A 223 -14.69 -27.30 8.10
CA SER A 223 -14.70 -27.70 6.69
C SER A 223 -13.53 -27.13 5.88
N ASN A 224 -12.97 -26.00 6.32
CA ASN A 224 -11.89 -25.29 5.62
C ASN A 224 -10.55 -25.35 6.36
N ASN A 225 -10.44 -26.14 7.43
CA ASN A 225 -9.24 -26.23 8.28
C ASN A 225 -8.74 -24.86 8.79
N ILE A 226 -9.67 -24.01 9.25
CA ILE A 226 -9.35 -22.71 9.84
C ILE A 226 -9.19 -22.91 11.36
N PRO A 227 -7.98 -22.75 11.91
CA PRO A 227 -7.73 -23.06 13.33
C PRO A 227 -8.26 -21.98 14.29
N GLN A 228 -8.43 -20.76 13.79
CA GLN A 228 -8.76 -19.60 14.62
C GLN A 228 -9.61 -18.59 13.86
N SER A 229 -10.62 -18.05 14.54
CA SER A 229 -11.45 -16.92 14.12
C SER A 229 -11.62 -15.92 15.27
N LEU A 230 -11.99 -14.68 14.94
CA LEU A 230 -12.28 -13.62 15.91
C LEU A 230 -13.75 -13.23 15.85
N LEU A 231 -14.40 -13.14 17.01
CA LEU A 231 -15.80 -12.78 17.16
C LEU A 231 -15.92 -11.50 17.97
N GLU A 232 -16.46 -10.43 17.37
CA GLU A 232 -16.78 -9.19 18.09
C GLU A 232 -18.21 -9.27 18.62
N THR A 233 -18.35 -9.53 19.92
CA THR A 233 -19.67 -9.68 20.58
C THR A 233 -20.21 -8.38 21.16
N GLY A 234 -19.44 -7.29 21.07
CA GLY A 234 -19.74 -5.98 21.66
C GLY A 234 -19.40 -5.90 23.16
N ARG A 235 -19.34 -4.67 23.70
CA ARG A 235 -18.95 -4.39 25.10
C ARG A 235 -20.11 -4.41 26.11
N GLY A 236 -21.33 -4.76 25.67
CA GLY A 236 -22.51 -4.82 26.55
C GLY A 236 -23.21 -3.49 26.85
N ASN A 237 -22.73 -2.34 26.36
CA ASN A 237 -23.25 -0.99 26.69
C ASN A 237 -24.73 -0.74 26.34
N HIS A 238 -25.36 -1.59 25.52
CA HIS A 238 -26.77 -1.46 25.09
C HIS A 238 -27.63 -2.67 25.48
N SER A 239 -27.08 -3.61 26.24
CA SER A 239 -27.83 -4.75 26.78
C SER A 239 -28.50 -4.36 28.10
N THR A 240 -29.65 -4.93 28.41
CA THR A 240 -30.29 -4.77 29.73
C THR A 240 -29.27 -5.06 30.83
N ASN A 241 -29.02 -4.09 31.71
CA ASN A 241 -28.06 -4.13 32.81
C ASN A 241 -26.57 -4.28 32.43
N ASN A 242 -26.13 -3.81 31.24
CA ASN A 242 -24.73 -3.92 30.78
C ASN A 242 -24.22 -5.38 30.65
N PHE A 243 -25.12 -6.36 30.54
CA PHE A 243 -24.76 -7.77 30.50
C PHE A 243 -24.49 -8.22 29.05
N PRO A 244 -23.27 -8.66 28.67
CA PRO A 244 -22.97 -9.06 27.29
C PRO A 244 -23.55 -10.46 27.01
N ALA A 245 -24.86 -10.53 26.74
CA ALA A 245 -25.63 -11.77 26.68
C ALA A 245 -25.05 -12.82 25.72
N ILE A 246 -24.56 -12.39 24.54
CA ILE A 246 -23.92 -13.27 23.56
C ILE A 246 -22.65 -13.87 24.15
N ARG A 247 -21.73 -13.04 24.64
CA ARG A 247 -20.46 -13.47 25.24
C ARG A 247 -20.67 -14.48 26.36
N THR A 248 -21.54 -14.14 27.32
CA THR A 248 -21.81 -15.00 28.47
C THR A 248 -22.37 -16.35 28.02
N PHE A 249 -23.27 -16.36 27.04
CA PHE A 249 -23.82 -17.61 26.52
C PHE A 249 -22.74 -18.49 25.89
N LEU A 250 -21.89 -17.91 25.02
CA LEU A 250 -20.82 -18.65 24.34
C LEU A 250 -19.83 -19.27 25.33
N LEU A 251 -19.35 -18.48 26.29
CA LEU A 251 -18.40 -18.94 27.31
C LEU A 251 -18.98 -20.03 28.22
N ASN A 252 -20.27 -19.93 28.58
CA ASN A 252 -20.87 -20.86 29.54
C ASN A 252 -21.40 -22.15 28.91
N ASN A 253 -21.78 -22.14 27.62
CA ASN A 253 -22.49 -23.26 27.00
C ASN A 253 -21.75 -23.93 25.85
N LEU A 254 -20.86 -23.22 25.15
CA LEU A 254 -20.16 -23.77 23.97
C LEU A 254 -18.66 -23.95 24.20
N ASN A 255 -18.07 -23.29 25.19
CA ASN A 255 -16.66 -23.45 25.51
C ASN A 255 -16.37 -24.87 26.03
N GLY A 256 -15.35 -25.52 25.46
CA GLY A 256 -14.96 -26.90 25.77
C GLY A 256 -15.80 -27.97 25.08
N PHE A 257 -16.85 -27.59 24.35
CA PHE A 257 -17.69 -28.54 23.62
C PHE A 257 -17.05 -28.90 22.28
N ASN A 258 -16.84 -30.19 22.00
CA ASN A 258 -16.28 -30.69 20.73
C ASN A 258 -14.95 -30.02 20.30
N GLY A 259 -14.06 -29.74 21.26
CA GLY A 259 -12.76 -29.10 20.97
C GLY A 259 -12.83 -27.58 20.74
N VAL A 260 -14.03 -27.00 20.75
CA VAL A 260 -14.21 -25.55 20.59
C VAL A 260 -13.78 -24.82 21.85
N SER A 261 -12.99 -23.75 21.71
CA SER A 261 -12.66 -22.85 22.81
C SER A 261 -12.86 -21.38 22.45
N PHE A 262 -13.38 -20.62 23.42
CA PHE A 262 -13.57 -19.18 23.35
C PHE A 262 -12.69 -18.50 24.40
N VAL A 263 -11.75 -17.67 23.96
CA VAL A 263 -10.83 -16.94 24.84
C VAL A 263 -11.02 -15.43 24.65
N PRO A 264 -11.32 -14.66 25.70
CA PRO A 264 -11.33 -13.20 25.60
C PRO A 264 -9.99 -12.65 25.15
N GLN A 265 -10.02 -11.72 24.19
CA GLN A 265 -8.80 -11.06 23.76
C GLN A 265 -8.25 -10.14 24.88
N LEU A 266 -6.96 -10.25 25.17
CA LEU A 266 -6.32 -9.44 26.20
C LEU A 266 -6.48 -7.93 25.89
N GLY A 267 -7.05 -7.19 26.84
CA GLY A 267 -7.29 -5.75 26.72
C GLY A 267 -8.49 -5.36 25.85
N ASN A 268 -9.26 -6.31 25.32
CA ASN A 268 -10.50 -6.03 24.60
C ASN A 268 -11.59 -7.08 24.90
N ASP A 269 -12.36 -6.83 25.95
CA ASP A 269 -13.46 -7.72 26.39
C ASP A 269 -14.64 -7.79 25.41
N GLY A 270 -14.64 -6.96 24.36
CA GLY A 270 -15.64 -7.04 23.28
C GLY A 270 -15.33 -8.11 22.23
N ILE A 271 -14.13 -8.72 22.27
CA ILE A 271 -13.67 -9.70 21.28
C ILE A 271 -13.38 -11.04 21.94
N LEU A 272 -13.85 -12.12 21.32
CA LEU A 272 -13.53 -13.49 21.64
C LEU A 272 -12.72 -14.11 20.51
N GLU A 273 -11.64 -14.78 20.86
CA GLU A 273 -10.89 -15.68 20.00
C GLU A 273 -11.55 -17.06 20.04
N LEU A 274 -12.01 -17.52 18.88
CA LEU A 274 -12.62 -18.82 18.66
C LEU A 274 -11.56 -19.76 18.07
N THR A 275 -11.34 -20.90 18.72
CA THR A 275 -10.44 -21.98 18.26
C THR A 275 -11.18 -23.31 18.21
N ILE A 276 -10.75 -24.20 17.32
CA ILE A 276 -11.29 -25.56 17.12
C ILE A 276 -10.17 -26.60 17.07
#